data_AF-A0A0R2TG19-F1
#
_entry.id   AF-A0A0R2TG19-F1
#
_cell.length_a   1.000
_cell.length_b   1.000
_cell.length_c   1.000
_cell.angle_alpha   90.00
_cell.angle_beta   90.00
_cell.angle_gamma   90.00
#
_symmetry.space_group_name_H-M   'P 1'
#
loop_
_entity.id
_entity.type
_entity.pdbx_description
1 polymer ?
#
loop_
_entity_poly.entity_id
_entity_poly.type
_entity_poly.pdbx_seq_one_letter_code
_entity_poly.pdbx_strand_id
1 'polypeptide(L)' 'MTLVTATNRIMRMKDLPSKVGFQPSTIYELIAKKRFPKPFKLQPGGKAAGWLEADIDHWLMEQKLRSEAQ' A
#
# COMPACT_ATOMS: atom_id res chain seq x y z
N MET A 1 12.19 -8.38 -17.12
CA MET A 1 12.21 -8.49 -15.64
C MET A 1 12.37 -7.09 -15.06
N THR A 2 11.32 -6.51 -14.48
CA THR A 2 11.42 -5.25 -13.73
C THR A 2 11.91 -5.55 -12.32
N LEU A 3 13.09 -5.03 -11.99
CA LEU A 3 13.67 -5.13 -10.65
C LEU A 3 12.93 -4.15 -9.72
N VAL A 4 12.12 -4.68 -8.81
CA VAL A 4 11.66 -3.94 -7.64
C VAL A 4 12.85 -3.76 -6.71
N THR A 5 13.35 -2.54 -6.58
CA THR A 5 14.31 -2.22 -5.53
C THR A 5 13.58 -2.31 -4.20
N ALA A 6 13.83 -3.37 -3.44
CA ALA A 6 13.24 -3.59 -2.13
C ALA A 6 13.79 -2.56 -1.12
N THR A 7 13.25 -1.35 -1.15
CA THR A 7 13.51 -0.32 -0.14
C THR A 7 12.75 -0.69 1.13
N ASN A 8 13.47 -0.85 2.24
CA ASN A 8 12.88 -1.14 3.56
C ASN A 8 12.20 0.10 4.19
N ARG A 9 11.67 0.98 3.34
CA ARG A 9 11.05 2.24 3.73
C ARG A 9 9.62 1.98 4.18
N ILE A 10 9.28 2.53 5.33
CA ILE A 10 7.92 2.51 5.83
C ILE A 10 7.13 3.65 5.20
N MET A 11 6.04 3.29 4.53
CA MET A 11 5.05 4.24 4.03
C MET A 11 3.95 4.41 5.07
N ARG A 12 3.67 5.67 5.44
CA ARG A 12 2.59 6.02 6.38
C ARG A 12 1.38 6.51 5.62
N MET A 13 0.23 6.53 6.29
CA MET A 13 -1.02 7.05 5.74
C MET A 13 -0.90 8.50 5.21
N LYS A 14 -0.01 9.32 5.80
CA LYS A 14 0.23 10.69 5.33
C LYS A 14 0.92 10.76 3.96
N ASP A 15 1.76 9.77 3.63
CA ASP A 15 2.58 9.75 2.42
C ASP A 15 1.94 8.87 1.32
N LEU A 16 1.14 7.88 1.73
CA LEU A 16 0.53 6.89 0.86
C LEU A 16 -0.36 7.50 -0.25
N PRO A 17 -1.24 8.49 0.02
CA PRO A 17 -2.07 9.13 -1.01
C PRO A 17 -1.28 9.66 -2.21
N SER A 18 -0.11 10.26 -1.96
CA SER A 18 0.75 10.80 -3.01
C SER A 18 1.38 9.70 -3.88
N LYS A 19 1.53 8.49 -3.35
CA LYS A 19 2.07 7.34 -4.08
C LYS A 19 1.01 6.59 -4.88
N VAL A 20 -0.16 6.34 -4.30
CA VAL A 20 -1.20 5.50 -4.92
C VAL A 20 -2.29 6.30 -5.65
N GLY A 21 -2.31 7.63 -5.51
CA GLY A 21 -3.30 8.50 -6.17
C GLY A 21 -4.70 8.45 -5.57
N PHE A 22 -4.88 7.83 -4.41
CA PHE A 22 -6.18 7.74 -3.71
C PHE A 22 -6.23 8.66 -2.50
N GLN A 23 -7.41 9.23 -2.24
CA GLN A 23 -7.64 9.96 -1.00
C GLN A 23 -7.65 9.00 0.21
N PRO A 24 -7.31 9.49 1.41
CA PRO A 24 -7.27 8.66 2.61
C PRO A 24 -8.55 7.86 2.89
N SER A 25 -9.72 8.47 2.69
CA SER A 25 -11.03 7.83 2.85
C SER A 25 -11.18 6.61 1.93
N THR A 26 -10.81 6.75 0.66
CA THR A 26 -10.84 5.67 -0.32
C THR A 26 -9.91 4.53 0.08
N ILE A 27 -8.70 4.85 0.55
CA ILE A 27 -7.75 3.84 1.02
C ILE A 27 -8.35 3.06 2.20
N TYR A 28 -8.92 3.74 3.19
CA TYR A 28 -9.59 3.06 4.31
C TYR A 28 -10.76 2.18 3.85
N GLU A 29 -11.55 2.65 2.89
CA GLU A 29 -12.64 1.86 2.31
C GLU A 29 -12.11 0.61 1.60
N LEU A 30 -11.05 0.72 0.79
CA LEU A 30 -10.45 -0.41 0.10
C LEU A 30 -9.85 -1.42 1.08
N ILE A 31 -9.24 -0.96 2.18
CA ILE A 31 -8.74 -1.83 3.26
C ILE A 31 -9.91 -2.59 3.91
N ALA A 32 -11.02 -1.91 4.21
CA ALA A 32 -12.22 -2.54 4.77
C ALA A 32 -12.82 -3.58 3.81
N LYS A 33 -12.83 -3.28 2.50
CA LYS A 33 -13.26 -4.17 1.42
C LYS A 33 -12.23 -5.28 1.09
N LYS A 34 -11.09 -5.35 1.80
CA LYS A 34 -9.98 -6.28 1.54
C LYS A 34 -9.42 -6.19 0.11
N ARG A 35 -9.52 -5.01 -0.50
CA ARG A 35 -9.02 -4.69 -1.85
C ARG A 35 -7.69 -3.94 -1.85
N PHE A 36 -7.19 -3.58 -0.67
CA PHE A 36 -5.91 -2.90 -0.48
C PHE A 36 -5.11 -3.59 0.65
N PRO A 37 -3.77 -3.60 0.59
CA PRO A 37 -2.94 -4.20 1.62
C PRO A 37 -3.24 -3.62 3.01
N LYS A 38 -3.30 -4.48 4.03
CA LYS A 38 -3.53 -4.01 5.41
C LYS A 38 -2.24 -3.43 5.99
N PRO A 39 -2.31 -2.30 6.71
CA PRO A 39 -1.14 -1.79 7.40
C PRO A 39 -0.77 -2.70 8.57
N PHE A 40 0.52 -2.83 8.86
CA PHE A 40 1.01 -3.47 10.07
C PHE A 40 1.36 -2.41 11.13
N LYS A 41 1.33 -2.82 12.41
CA LYS A 41 1.77 -1.97 13.52
C LYS A 41 3.29 -1.97 13.60
N LEU A 42 3.89 -0.79 13.65
CA LEU A 42 5.36 -0.67 13.73
C LEU A 42 5.90 -1.04 15.11
N GLN A 43 5.05 -0.96 16.14
CA GLN A 43 5.41 -1.31 17.51
C GLN A 43 4.23 -2.04 18.17
N PRO A 44 4.49 -3.10 18.96
CA PRO A 44 3.47 -3.71 19.81
C PRO A 44 2.78 -2.66 20.70
N GLY A 45 1.45 -2.65 20.72
CA GLY A 45 0.66 -1.67 21.49
C GLY A 45 0.67 -0.23 20.94
N GLY A 46 1.45 0.07 19.90
CA GLY A 46 1.52 1.40 19.31
C GLY A 46 0.30 1.77 18.47
N LYS A 47 0.01 3.07 18.38
CA LYS A 47 -0.97 3.65 17.44
C LYS A 47 -0.44 3.75 16.01
N ALA A 48 0.87 3.64 15.84
CA ALA A 48 1.53 3.90 14.58
C ALA A 48 1.48 2.66 13.67
N ALA A 49 0.75 2.76 12.57
CA ALA A 49 0.65 1.72 11.54
C ALA A 49 1.21 2.21 10.20
N GLY A 50 1.60 1.28 9.33
CA GLY A 50 2.16 1.60 8.01
C GLY A 50 2.31 0.37 7.13
N TRP A 51 2.92 0.58 5.99
CA TRP A 51 3.20 -0.45 4.99
C TRP A 51 4.68 -0.44 4.64
N LEU A 52 5.20 -1.57 4.17
CA LEU A 52 6.45 -1.53 3.42
C LEU A 52 6.15 -0.91 2.05
N GLU A 53 7.01 0.00 1.62
CA GLU A 53 6.90 0.60 0.28
C GLU A 53 6.86 -0.47 -0.81
N ALA A 54 7.67 -1.53 -0.66
CA ALA A 54 7.69 -2.68 -1.58
C ALA A 54 6.33 -3.40 -1.69
N ASP A 55 5.58 -3.54 -0.60
CA ASP A 55 4.25 -4.18 -0.62
C ASP A 55 3.24 -3.33 -1.41
N ILE A 56 3.35 -2.01 -1.29
CA ILE A 56 2.51 -1.07 -2.04
C ILE A 56 2.88 -1.10 -3.53
N ASP A 57 4.17 -1.14 -3.85
CA ASP A 57 4.65 -1.24 -5.23
C ASP A 57 4.21 -2.55 -5.89
N HIS A 58 4.30 -3.68 -5.17
CA HIS A 58 3.77 -4.96 -5.64
C HIS A 58 2.28 -4.89 -5.90
N TRP A 59 1.49 -4.35 -4.97
CA TRP A 59 0.05 -4.21 -5.16
C TRP A 59 -0.31 -3.36 -6.37
N LEU A 60 0.41 -2.26 -6.62
CA LEU A 60 0.21 -1.40 -7.81
C LEU A 60 0.48 -2.18 -9.10
N MET A 61 1.54 -3.00 -9.14
CA MET A 61 1.82 -3.89 -10.27
C MET A 61 0.71 -4.92 -10.49
N GLU A 62 0.20 -5.53 -9.42
CA GLU A 62 -0.93 -6.46 -9.51
C GLU A 62 -2.20 -5.76 -10.02
N GLN A 63 -2.49 -4.54 -9.60
CA GLN A 63 -3.63 -3.77 -10.11
C GLN A 63 -3.47 -3.45 -11.60
N LYS A 64 -2.26 -3.07 -12.02
CA LYS A 64 -1.97 -2.83 -13.44
C LYS A 64 -2.27 -4.09 -14.27
N LEU A 65 -1.71 -5.23 -13.87
CA LEU A 65 -1.93 -6.50 -14.57
C LEU A 65 -3.40 -6.91 -14.60
N ARG A 66 -4.13 -6.69 -13.50
CA ARG A 66 -5.58 -6.94 -13.45
C ARG A 66 -6.36 -6.06 -14.42
N SER A 67 -5.99 -4.77 -14.52
CA SER A 67 -6.64 -3.83 -15.44
C SER A 67 -6.33 -4.12 -16.91
N GLU A 68 -5.16 -4.67 -17.22
CA GLU A 68 -4.77 -5.06 -18.58
C GLU A 68 -5.41 -6.40 -19.02
N ALA A 69 -5.84 -7.22 -18.07
CA ALA A 69 -6.50 -8.51 -18.32
C ALA A 69 -8.04 -8.42 -18.43
N GLN A 70 -8.62 -7.23 -18.24
CA GLN A 70 -10.05 -6.93 -18.40
C GLN A 70 -10.29 -6.14 -19.69
#